data_AF-A0A840W936-F1
#
_entry.id   AF-A0A840W936-F1
#
_cell.length_a   1.000
_cell.length_b   1.000
_cell.length_c   1.000
_cell.angle_alpha   90.00
_cell.angle_beta   90.00
_cell.angle_gamma   90.00
#
_symmetry.space_group_name_H-M   'P 1'
#
loop_
_entity.id
_entity.type
_entity.pdbx_description
1 polymer ?
#
loop_
_entity_poly.entity_id
_entity_poly.type
_entity_poly.pdbx_seq_one_letter_code
_entity_poly.pdbx_strand_id
1 'polypeptide(L)'
;MTDISPAPAAVPQPLWDAVRGLDLPKQHLRDLTSFPEEAGEILLDAVDALRERDVGAARTLAEALREHAPQPGHRQFATNQLAAMLRAEGRTEESDALLEELMRPGLERGVALLLAEDLAGQGAYDKALHCYNVVCRGILAEPPETVAELNRLGLMPLLGRARMRELLGMTPDAHDLATRSTDAYLPPLENLADLQGGGPNGSAPQRAFPGEIPARTGPGERSTPPPPGRNEPCSCGSGRKSKKCCGSPLAR
;
A
#
# COMPACT_ATOMS: atom_id res chain seq x y z
N MET A 1 -36.87 5.31 22.77
CA MET A 1 -35.63 5.40 23.55
C MET A 1 -34.57 4.64 22.79
N THR A 2 -33.75 5.37 22.03
CA THR A 2 -32.58 4.80 21.35
C THR A 2 -31.61 4.34 22.42
N ASP A 3 -31.30 3.05 22.42
CA ASP A 3 -30.36 2.44 23.35
C ASP A 3 -28.99 3.12 23.19
N ILE A 4 -28.57 3.90 24.19
CA ILE A 4 -27.28 4.60 24.20
C ILE A 4 -26.24 3.60 24.71
N SER A 5 -26.04 2.53 23.94
CA SER A 5 -24.90 1.65 24.19
C SER A 5 -23.61 2.44 23.94
N PRO A 6 -22.72 2.55 24.95
CA PRO A 6 -21.48 3.30 24.82
C PRO A 6 -20.60 2.71 23.72
N ALA A 7 -19.73 3.53 23.14
CA ALA A 7 -18.75 3.04 22.18
C ALA A 7 -17.86 1.95 22.81
N PRO A 8 -17.49 0.91 22.05
CA PRO A 8 -16.45 -0.02 22.49
C PRO A 8 -15.15 0.74 22.79
N ALA A 9 -14.37 0.25 23.77
CA ALA A 9 -13.28 1.00 24.40
C ALA A 9 -12.14 1.49 23.47
N ALA A 10 -12.08 1.01 22.22
CA ALA A 10 -11.09 1.40 21.21
C ALA A 10 -11.69 2.09 19.96
N VAL A 11 -13.00 2.33 19.94
CA VAL A 11 -13.68 3.01 18.84
C VAL A 11 -13.92 4.49 19.22
N PRO A 12 -13.38 5.46 18.45
CA PRO A 12 -13.66 6.87 18.68
C PRO A 12 -15.17 7.15 18.68
N GLN A 13 -15.66 7.90 19.66
CA GLN A 13 -17.10 8.16 19.80
C GLN A 13 -17.75 8.75 18.53
N PRO A 14 -17.15 9.72 17.81
CA PRO A 14 -17.73 10.21 16.56
C PRO A 14 -17.87 9.13 15.48
N LEU A 15 -16.91 8.20 15.41
CA LEU A 15 -16.96 7.06 14.49
C LEU A 15 -18.08 6.09 14.90
N TRP A 16 -18.23 5.83 16.20
CA TRP A 16 -19.31 4.99 16.71
C TRP A 16 -20.70 5.59 16.46
N ASP A 17 -20.84 6.91 16.58
CA ASP A 17 -22.09 7.62 16.30
C ASP A 17 -22.49 7.48 14.83
N ALA A 18 -21.54 7.58 13.91
CA ALA A 18 -21.76 7.32 12.50
C ALA A 18 -22.19 5.86 12.25
N VAL A 19 -21.47 4.90 12.85
CA VAL A 19 -21.75 3.46 12.72
C VAL A 19 -23.16 3.09 13.19
N ARG A 20 -23.62 3.64 14.33
CA ARG A 20 -24.95 3.35 14.88
C ARG A 20 -26.11 3.80 13.97
N GLY A 21 -25.87 4.76 13.09
CA GLY A 21 -26.85 5.22 12.12
C GLY A 21 -27.00 4.31 10.90
N LEU A 22 -26.16 3.29 10.75
CA LEU A 22 -26.06 2.46 9.54
C LEU A 22 -26.59 1.04 9.77
N ASP A 23 -27.19 0.46 8.72
CA ASP A 23 -27.59 -0.96 8.67
C ASP A 23 -26.37 -1.85 8.39
N LEU A 24 -25.44 -1.93 9.35
CA LEU A 24 -24.28 -2.78 9.22
C LEU A 24 -24.64 -4.27 9.29
N PRO A 25 -23.95 -5.15 8.54
CA PRO A 25 -24.14 -6.59 8.68
C PRO A 25 -23.88 -7.03 10.13
N LYS A 26 -24.75 -7.90 10.66
CA LYS A 26 -24.68 -8.39 12.05
C LYS A 26 -23.35 -9.02 12.44
N GLN A 27 -22.57 -9.50 11.48
CA GLN A 27 -21.24 -10.03 11.72
C GLN A 27 -20.29 -8.92 12.19
N HIS A 28 -20.15 -7.83 11.43
CA HIS A 28 -19.31 -6.68 11.80
C HIS A 28 -19.69 -6.07 13.16
N LEU A 29 -20.99 -5.96 13.49
CA LEU A 29 -21.42 -5.47 14.80
C LEU A 29 -20.97 -6.38 15.96
N ARG A 30 -21.00 -7.70 15.74
CA ARG A 30 -20.50 -8.67 16.71
C ARG A 30 -18.99 -8.56 16.83
N ASP A 31 -18.28 -8.49 15.71
CA ASP A 31 -16.82 -8.39 15.68
C ASP A 31 -16.33 -7.10 16.33
N LEU A 32 -17.00 -5.95 16.12
CA LEU A 32 -16.69 -4.69 16.81
C LEU A 32 -16.83 -4.77 18.33
N THR A 33 -17.72 -5.63 18.81
CA THR A 33 -17.91 -5.85 20.25
C THR A 33 -16.86 -6.81 20.80
N SER A 34 -16.49 -7.83 20.00
CA SER A 34 -15.54 -8.87 20.40
C SER A 34 -14.07 -8.46 20.27
N PHE A 35 -13.76 -7.62 19.26
CA PHE A 35 -12.41 -7.21 18.87
C PHE A 35 -12.38 -5.69 18.60
N PRO A 36 -12.68 -4.84 19.60
CA PRO A 36 -12.75 -3.39 19.41
C PRO A 36 -11.43 -2.76 18.94
N GLU A 37 -10.28 -3.38 19.23
CA GLU A 37 -8.96 -2.98 18.76
C GLU A 37 -8.76 -3.14 17.25
N GLU A 38 -9.50 -4.06 16.62
CA GLU A 38 -9.51 -4.31 15.17
C GLU A 38 -10.58 -3.48 14.46
N ALA A 39 -11.23 -2.54 15.17
CA ALA A 39 -12.37 -1.81 14.63
C ALA A 39 -12.09 -1.07 13.32
N GLY A 40 -10.86 -0.60 13.09
CA GLY A 40 -10.51 0.01 11.82
C GLY A 40 -10.61 -0.95 10.65
N GLU A 41 -10.07 -2.16 10.78
CA GLU A 41 -10.12 -3.20 9.75
C GLU A 41 -11.56 -3.70 9.54
N ILE A 42 -12.25 -4.00 10.64
CA ILE A 42 -13.65 -4.45 10.61
C ILE A 42 -14.56 -3.43 9.91
N LEU A 43 -14.35 -2.13 10.15
CA LEU A 43 -15.16 -1.09 9.52
C LEU A 43 -14.76 -0.85 8.06
N LEU A 44 -13.50 -1.04 7.68
CA LEU A 44 -13.09 -0.98 6.27
C LEU A 44 -13.74 -2.10 5.47
N ASP A 45 -13.78 -3.32 6.01
CA ASP A 45 -14.50 -4.46 5.40
C ASP A 45 -16.01 -4.17 5.34
N ALA A 46 -16.57 -3.52 6.36
CA ALA A 46 -17.96 -3.12 6.36
C ALA A 46 -18.29 -2.07 5.28
N VAL A 47 -17.35 -1.18 4.91
CA VAL A 47 -17.53 -0.25 3.77
C VAL A 47 -17.69 -1.04 2.47
N ASP A 48 -16.82 -2.01 2.21
CA ASP A 48 -16.89 -2.85 1.00
C ASP A 48 -18.21 -3.65 0.96
N ALA A 49 -18.61 -4.24 2.09
CA ALA A 49 -19.87 -4.97 2.18
C ALA A 49 -21.11 -4.06 2.00
N LEU A 50 -21.06 -2.83 2.50
CA LEU A 50 -22.13 -1.85 2.29
C LEU A 50 -22.18 -1.38 0.84
N ARG A 51 -21.05 -1.20 0.17
CA ARG A 51 -20.98 -0.67 -1.20
C ARG A 51 -21.85 -1.46 -2.18
N GLU A 52 -21.97 -2.77 -1.99
CA GLU A 52 -22.79 -3.64 -2.84
C GLU A 52 -24.30 -3.46 -2.63
N ARG A 53 -24.72 -2.95 -1.46
CA ARG A 53 -26.14 -2.86 -1.05
C ARG A 53 -26.65 -1.43 -1.00
N ASP A 54 -25.82 -0.52 -0.49
CA ASP A 54 -26.13 0.89 -0.25
C ASP A 54 -24.83 1.71 -0.31
N VAL A 55 -24.55 2.25 -1.50
CA VAL A 55 -23.38 3.11 -1.74
C VAL A 55 -23.42 4.38 -0.89
N GLY A 56 -24.61 4.90 -0.56
CA GLY A 56 -24.75 6.07 0.30
C GLY A 56 -24.27 5.80 1.72
N ALA A 57 -24.73 4.69 2.31
CA ALA A 57 -24.27 4.22 3.61
C ALA A 57 -22.76 3.91 3.62
N ALA A 58 -22.26 3.25 2.58
CA ALA A 58 -20.82 2.97 2.43
C ALA A 58 -20.00 4.27 2.40
N ARG A 59 -20.47 5.29 1.68
CA ARG A 59 -19.82 6.60 1.63
C ARG A 59 -19.78 7.29 2.99
N THR A 60 -20.91 7.32 3.70
CA THR A 60 -20.99 7.88 5.05
C THR A 60 -20.02 7.19 6.01
N LEU A 61 -19.90 5.86 5.94
CA LEU A 61 -18.94 5.13 6.77
C LEU A 61 -17.48 5.44 6.39
N ALA A 62 -17.16 5.49 5.09
CA ALA A 62 -15.82 5.81 4.61
C ALA A 62 -15.41 7.24 4.99
N GLU A 63 -16.33 8.21 4.93
CA GLU A 63 -16.12 9.58 5.40
C GLU A 63 -15.83 9.62 6.90
N ALA A 64 -16.64 8.93 7.72
CA ALA A 64 -16.42 8.85 9.16
C ALA A 64 -15.07 8.19 9.51
N LEU A 65 -14.67 7.13 8.79
CA LEU A 65 -13.36 6.51 8.95
C LEU A 65 -12.23 7.45 8.52
N ARG A 66 -12.39 8.20 7.42
CA ARG A 66 -11.39 9.18 7.00
C ARG A 66 -11.19 10.27 8.06
N GLU A 67 -12.23 10.69 8.76
CA GLU A 67 -12.15 11.75 9.77
C GLU A 67 -11.69 11.25 11.15
N HIS A 68 -12.11 10.04 11.53
CA HIS A 68 -12.05 9.55 12.90
C HIS A 68 -11.47 8.13 13.01
N ALA A 69 -10.68 7.70 12.02
CA ALA A 69 -10.01 6.40 12.04
C ALA A 69 -9.27 6.15 13.37
N PRO A 70 -9.36 4.92 13.93
CA PRO A 70 -8.59 4.55 15.12
C PRO A 70 -7.08 4.61 14.92
N GLN A 71 -6.61 4.46 13.67
CA GLN A 71 -5.18 4.50 13.31
C GLN A 71 -4.97 5.24 11.98
N PRO A 72 -3.81 5.90 11.77
CA PRO A 72 -3.54 6.65 10.55
C PRO A 72 -3.66 5.85 9.25
N GLY A 73 -3.30 4.57 9.25
CA GLY A 73 -3.42 3.71 8.07
C GLY A 73 -4.85 3.53 7.59
N HIS A 74 -5.79 3.32 8.52
CA HIS A 74 -7.21 3.15 8.18
C HIS A 74 -7.79 4.38 7.48
N ARG A 75 -7.33 5.59 7.82
CA ARG A 75 -7.71 6.83 7.12
C ARG A 75 -7.32 6.77 5.65
N GLN A 76 -6.14 6.23 5.32
CA GLN A 76 -5.66 6.14 3.94
C GLN A 76 -6.50 5.13 3.13
N PHE A 77 -6.79 3.96 3.69
CA PHE A 77 -7.67 2.97 3.06
C PHE A 77 -9.09 3.52 2.86
N ALA A 78 -9.67 4.17 3.87
CA ALA A 78 -11.00 4.77 3.76
C ALA A 78 -11.06 5.88 2.70
N THR A 79 -10.01 6.70 2.60
CA THR A 79 -9.89 7.74 1.56
C THR A 79 -9.84 7.12 0.16
N ASN A 80 -9.10 6.02 -0.01
CA ASN A 80 -9.06 5.28 -1.27
C ASN A 80 -10.42 4.69 -1.65
N GLN A 81 -11.11 4.04 -0.71
CA GLN A 81 -12.46 3.49 -0.94
C GLN A 81 -13.46 4.60 -1.32
N LEU A 82 -13.42 5.75 -0.63
CA LEU A 82 -14.24 6.91 -0.93
C LEU A 82 -13.96 7.47 -2.34
N ALA A 83 -12.69 7.60 -2.72
CA ALA A 83 -12.31 8.06 -4.05
C ALA A 83 -12.80 7.10 -5.14
N ALA A 84 -12.72 5.78 -4.93
CA ALA A 84 -13.23 4.79 -5.86
C ALA A 84 -14.76 4.89 -6.04
N MET A 85 -15.51 5.07 -4.95
CA MET A 85 -16.97 5.27 -5.00
C MET A 85 -17.36 6.55 -5.76
N LEU A 86 -16.69 7.68 -5.48
CA LEU A 86 -16.92 8.93 -6.20
C LEU A 86 -16.66 8.80 -7.70
N ARG A 87 -15.61 8.07 -8.08
CA ARG A 87 -15.30 7.81 -9.49
C ARG A 87 -16.38 6.96 -10.16
N ALA A 88 -16.88 5.92 -9.49
CA ALA A 88 -17.97 5.09 -10.00
C ALA A 88 -19.27 5.89 -10.24
N GLU A 89 -19.47 6.98 -9.49
CA GLU A 89 -20.60 7.92 -9.67
C GLU A 89 -20.35 8.99 -10.75
N GLY A 90 -19.19 8.98 -11.41
CA GLY A 90 -18.78 10.00 -12.38
C GLY A 90 -18.27 11.30 -11.76
N ARG A 91 -18.07 11.34 -10.43
CA ARG A 91 -17.53 12.50 -9.69
C ARG A 91 -16.00 12.46 -9.70
N THR A 92 -15.42 12.43 -10.91
CA THR A 92 -13.99 12.20 -11.13
C THR A 92 -13.12 13.31 -10.53
N GLU A 93 -13.52 14.58 -10.64
CA GLU A 93 -12.74 15.71 -10.11
C GLU A 93 -12.59 15.63 -8.58
N GLU A 94 -13.66 15.26 -7.88
CA GLU A 94 -13.64 15.08 -6.42
C GLU A 94 -12.81 13.86 -6.00
N SER A 95 -12.92 12.76 -6.76
CA SER A 95 -12.07 11.59 -6.58
C SER A 95 -10.58 11.95 -6.74
N ASP A 96 -10.22 12.66 -7.81
CA ASP A 96 -8.85 13.06 -8.09
C ASP A 96 -8.29 14.00 -7.00
N ALA A 97 -9.11 14.96 -6.54
CA ALA A 97 -8.73 15.85 -5.44
C ALA A 97 -8.43 15.08 -4.13
N LEU A 98 -9.24 14.05 -3.81
CA LEU A 98 -8.99 13.18 -2.66
C LEU A 98 -7.71 12.36 -2.82
N LEU A 99 -7.46 11.82 -4.01
CA LEU A 99 -6.23 11.06 -4.27
C LEU A 99 -4.99 11.96 -4.15
N GLU A 100 -5.05 13.20 -4.63
CA GLU A 100 -3.96 14.15 -4.49
C GLU A 100 -3.71 14.58 -3.04
N GLU A 101 -4.76 14.74 -2.23
CA GLU A 101 -4.64 14.94 -0.79
C GLU A 101 -3.96 13.73 -0.13
N LEU A 102 -4.41 12.52 -0.47
CA LEU A 102 -3.91 11.26 0.08
C LEU A 102 -2.42 11.04 -0.22
N MET A 103 -1.98 11.36 -1.44
CA MET A 103 -0.58 11.17 -1.86
C MET A 103 0.40 12.18 -1.24
N ARG A 104 -0.08 13.36 -0.79
CA ARG A 104 0.78 14.46 -0.33
C ARG A 104 1.61 14.18 0.94
N PRO A 105 1.05 13.63 2.04
CA PRO A 105 1.83 13.36 3.26
C PRO A 105 2.75 12.14 3.13
N GLY A 106 2.54 11.30 2.11
CA GLY A 106 3.19 10.02 1.93
C GLY A 106 2.23 8.86 2.17
N LEU A 107 2.36 7.82 1.35
CA LEU A 107 1.49 6.64 1.38
C LEU A 107 2.09 5.52 2.23
N GLU A 108 1.23 4.85 2.98
CA GLU A 108 1.55 3.53 3.52
C GLU A 108 1.70 2.51 2.39
N ARG A 109 2.52 1.48 2.61
CA ARG A 109 2.87 0.50 1.58
C ARG A 109 1.64 -0.21 1.00
N GLY A 110 0.70 -0.62 1.84
CA GLY A 110 -0.52 -1.31 1.41
C GLY A 110 -1.38 -0.44 0.49
N VAL A 111 -1.66 0.79 0.90
CA VAL A 111 -2.44 1.75 0.12
C VAL A 111 -1.73 2.14 -1.17
N ALA A 112 -0.40 2.30 -1.13
CA ALA A 112 0.38 2.55 -2.33
C ALA A 112 0.25 1.43 -3.37
N LEU A 113 0.18 0.17 -2.97
CA LEU A 113 0.01 -0.94 -3.90
C LEU A 113 -1.37 -0.90 -4.57
N LEU A 114 -2.44 -0.72 -3.78
CA LEU A 114 -3.81 -0.60 -4.30
C LEU A 114 -3.95 0.55 -5.29
N LEU A 115 -3.43 1.74 -4.93
CA LEU A 115 -3.46 2.91 -5.80
C LEU A 115 -2.65 2.71 -7.08
N ALA A 116 -1.51 2.03 -7.01
CA ALA A 116 -0.68 1.80 -8.19
C ALA A 116 -1.44 1.03 -9.28
N GLU A 117 -2.16 -0.02 -8.89
CA GLU A 117 -2.93 -0.85 -9.82
C GLU A 117 -4.13 -0.11 -10.41
N ASP A 118 -4.88 0.60 -9.57
CA ASP A 118 -6.04 1.39 -9.99
C ASP A 118 -5.63 2.52 -10.97
N LEU A 119 -4.63 3.32 -10.60
CA LEU A 119 -4.11 4.40 -11.44
C LEU A 119 -3.51 3.88 -12.75
N ALA A 120 -2.85 2.72 -12.73
CA ALA A 120 -2.33 2.09 -13.94
C ALA A 120 -3.48 1.67 -14.88
N GLY A 121 -4.56 1.10 -14.35
CA GLY A 121 -5.76 0.75 -15.11
C GLY A 121 -6.43 1.95 -15.77
N GLN A 122 -6.32 3.12 -15.15
CA GLN A 122 -6.86 4.39 -15.66
C GLN A 122 -5.94 5.13 -16.64
N GLY A 123 -4.72 4.65 -16.87
CA GLY A 123 -3.75 5.32 -17.73
C GLY A 123 -2.96 6.44 -17.06
N ALA A 124 -3.13 6.66 -15.75
CA ALA A 124 -2.38 7.66 -14.97
C ALA A 124 -0.99 7.12 -14.58
N TYR A 125 -0.17 6.81 -15.59
CA TYR A 125 1.07 6.06 -15.43
C TYR A 125 2.12 6.76 -14.57
N ASP A 126 2.13 8.09 -14.56
CA ASP A 126 3.03 8.90 -13.72
C ASP A 126 2.70 8.73 -12.23
N LYS A 127 1.42 8.83 -11.87
CA LYS A 127 0.92 8.62 -10.50
C LYS A 127 1.07 7.15 -10.09
N ALA A 128 0.76 6.21 -10.98
CA ALA A 128 0.97 4.78 -10.75
C ALA A 128 2.44 4.44 -10.49
N LEU A 129 3.37 4.98 -11.29
CA LEU A 129 4.81 4.81 -11.09
C LEU A 129 5.26 5.38 -9.75
N HIS A 130 4.73 6.54 -9.33
CA HIS A 130 5.01 7.08 -8.00
C HIS A 130 4.61 6.09 -6.90
N CYS A 131 3.41 5.54 -6.98
CA CYS A 131 2.91 4.54 -6.02
C CYS A 131 3.77 3.27 -6.02
N TYR A 132 4.11 2.70 -7.17
CA TYR A 132 5.02 1.54 -7.24
C TYR A 132 6.40 1.85 -6.64
N ASN A 133 6.95 3.04 -6.84
CA ASN A 133 8.21 3.44 -6.20
C ASN A 133 8.10 3.49 -4.67
N VAL A 134 6.95 3.87 -4.11
CA VAL A 134 6.70 3.79 -2.67
C VAL A 134 6.69 2.33 -2.21
N VAL A 135 5.96 1.45 -2.91
CA VAL A 135 5.87 0.02 -2.57
C VAL A 135 7.24 -0.67 -2.63
N CYS A 136 8.04 -0.34 -3.64
CA CYS A 136 9.33 -0.96 -3.90
C CYS A 136 10.48 -0.31 -3.12
N ARG A 137 10.25 0.74 -2.32
CA ARG A 137 11.33 1.55 -1.71
C ARG A 137 12.39 0.72 -0.98
N GLY A 138 11.97 -0.27 -0.19
CA GLY A 138 12.89 -1.15 0.53
C GLY A 138 13.76 -1.98 -0.42
N ILE A 139 13.17 -2.55 -1.46
CA ILE A 139 13.90 -3.38 -2.44
C ILE A 139 14.83 -2.54 -3.31
N LEU A 140 14.39 -1.33 -3.70
CA LEU A 140 15.19 -0.41 -4.50
C LEU A 140 16.39 0.18 -3.75
N ALA A 141 16.40 0.08 -2.41
CA ALA A 141 17.54 0.48 -1.58
C ALA A 141 18.66 -0.58 -1.57
N GLU A 142 18.32 -1.83 -1.90
CA GLU A 142 19.25 -2.95 -1.97
C GLU A 142 19.85 -3.10 -3.37
N PRO A 143 21.00 -3.80 -3.50
CA PRO A 143 21.58 -4.11 -4.80
C PRO A 143 20.58 -4.86 -5.72
N PRO A 144 20.54 -4.57 -7.04
CA PRO A 144 19.61 -5.21 -7.98
C PRO A 144 19.66 -6.74 -7.98
N GLU A 145 20.79 -7.33 -7.63
CA GLU A 145 21.00 -8.77 -7.59
C GLU A 145 20.11 -9.46 -6.54
N THR A 146 19.71 -8.74 -5.48
CA THR A 146 18.79 -9.25 -4.44
C THR A 146 17.40 -9.55 -4.99
N VAL A 147 17.03 -8.98 -6.13
CA VAL A 147 15.76 -9.28 -6.81
C VAL A 147 15.65 -10.77 -7.19
N ALA A 148 16.77 -11.45 -7.43
CA ALA A 148 16.79 -12.88 -7.72
C ALA A 148 16.32 -13.76 -6.55
N GLU A 149 16.29 -13.23 -5.33
CA GLU A 149 15.85 -13.95 -4.12
C GLU A 149 14.33 -13.80 -3.88
N LEU A 150 13.65 -12.94 -4.64
CA LEU A 150 12.22 -12.71 -4.48
C LEU A 150 11.40 -13.85 -5.10
N ASN A 151 10.34 -14.23 -4.38
CA ASN A 151 9.28 -15.05 -4.96
C ASN A 151 8.40 -14.22 -5.92
N ARG A 152 7.50 -14.89 -6.63
CA ARG A 152 6.62 -14.24 -7.62
C ARG A 152 5.81 -13.08 -7.02
N LEU A 153 5.25 -13.24 -5.82
CA LEU A 153 4.49 -12.17 -5.15
C LEU A 153 5.36 -10.95 -4.83
N GLY A 154 6.58 -11.17 -4.34
CA GLY A 154 7.55 -10.11 -4.07
C GLY A 154 7.99 -9.37 -5.34
N LEU A 155 7.95 -10.05 -6.49
CA LEU A 155 8.34 -9.50 -7.78
C LEU A 155 7.25 -8.63 -8.43
N MET A 156 5.96 -8.88 -8.14
CA MET A 156 4.82 -8.20 -8.77
C MET A 156 4.88 -6.66 -8.72
N PRO A 157 5.20 -6.01 -7.58
CA PRO A 157 5.33 -4.55 -7.56
C PRO A 157 6.47 -4.01 -8.45
N LEU A 158 7.58 -4.74 -8.56
CA LEU A 158 8.69 -4.36 -9.44
C LEU A 158 8.33 -4.53 -10.92
N LEU A 159 7.56 -5.56 -11.26
CA LEU A 159 7.03 -5.74 -12.63
C LEU A 159 6.09 -4.59 -12.99
N GLY A 160 5.19 -4.22 -12.08
CA GLY A 160 4.30 -3.07 -12.23
C GLY A 160 5.11 -1.79 -12.46
N ARG A 161 6.12 -1.54 -11.63
CA ARG A 161 7.05 -0.41 -11.79
C ARG A 161 7.73 -0.39 -13.16
N ALA A 162 8.36 -1.50 -13.55
CA ALA A 162 9.09 -1.62 -14.82
C ALA A 162 8.18 -1.39 -16.02
N ARG A 163 6.93 -1.88 -15.96
CA ARG A 163 5.90 -1.65 -16.97
C ARG A 163 5.51 -0.17 -17.06
N MET A 164 5.30 0.51 -15.93
CA MET A 164 4.95 1.94 -15.94
C MET A 164 6.08 2.78 -16.53
N ARG A 165 7.34 2.47 -16.20
CA ARG A 165 8.52 3.12 -16.78
C ARG A 165 8.58 2.95 -18.30
N GLU A 166 8.32 1.75 -18.80
CA GLU A 166 8.26 1.46 -20.23
C GLU A 166 7.15 2.25 -20.94
N LEU A 167 5.94 2.28 -20.38
CA LEU A 167 4.81 3.04 -20.92
C LEU A 167 5.08 4.56 -20.97
N LEU A 168 5.90 5.06 -20.05
CA LEU A 168 6.36 6.46 -20.00
C LEU A 168 7.59 6.72 -20.88
N GLY A 169 8.08 5.73 -21.62
CA GLY A 169 9.25 5.86 -22.50
C GLY A 169 10.58 6.01 -21.73
N MET A 170 10.64 5.59 -20.47
CA MET A 170 11.84 5.64 -19.66
C MET A 170 12.74 4.44 -19.95
N THR A 171 14.06 4.65 -19.98
CA THR A 171 15.03 3.56 -20.08
C THR A 171 14.93 2.66 -18.84
N PRO A 172 14.91 1.32 -18.99
CA PRO A 172 14.96 0.39 -17.87
C PRO A 172 16.21 0.62 -17.02
N ASP A 173 16.06 0.58 -15.69
CA ASP A 173 17.20 0.58 -14.77
C ASP A 173 17.65 -0.84 -14.38
N ALA A 174 18.68 -0.94 -13.54
CA ALA A 174 19.25 -2.23 -13.15
C ALA A 174 18.23 -3.12 -12.41
N HIS A 175 17.36 -2.55 -11.58
CA HIS A 175 16.29 -3.30 -10.92
C HIS A 175 15.22 -3.75 -11.92
N ASP A 176 14.87 -2.93 -12.92
CA ASP A 176 13.95 -3.33 -14.00
C ASP A 176 14.51 -4.52 -14.79
N LEU A 177 15.80 -4.48 -15.12
CA LEU A 177 16.49 -5.56 -15.84
C LEU A 177 16.56 -6.85 -15.01
N ALA A 178 16.95 -6.74 -13.73
CA ALA A 178 16.99 -7.87 -12.80
C ALA A 178 15.59 -8.48 -12.62
N THR A 179 14.56 -7.64 -12.50
CA THR A 179 13.16 -8.06 -12.38
C THR A 179 12.72 -8.88 -13.58
N ARG A 180 12.94 -8.37 -14.81
CA ARG A 180 12.58 -9.10 -16.04
C ARG A 180 13.34 -10.41 -16.18
N SER A 181 14.62 -10.42 -15.79
CA SER A 181 15.43 -11.64 -15.77
C SER A 181 14.84 -12.67 -14.80
N THR A 182 14.59 -12.29 -13.54
CA THR A 182 14.01 -13.18 -12.53
C THR A 182 12.63 -13.69 -12.96
N ASP A 183 11.78 -12.82 -13.52
CA ASP A 183 10.43 -13.17 -13.95
C ASP A 183 10.39 -14.30 -14.97
N ALA A 184 11.35 -14.30 -15.90
CA ALA A 184 11.47 -15.30 -16.96
C ALA A 184 11.83 -16.70 -16.45
N TYR A 185 12.40 -16.81 -15.25
CA TYR A 185 12.77 -18.09 -14.64
C TYR A 185 11.76 -18.57 -13.60
N LEU A 186 10.81 -17.73 -13.18
CA LEU A 186 9.77 -18.13 -12.25
C LEU A 186 8.63 -18.83 -12.99
N PRO A 187 8.11 -19.95 -12.46
CA PRO A 187 6.95 -20.61 -13.06
C PRO A 187 5.75 -19.67 -13.09
N PRO A 188 4.84 -19.83 -14.06
CA PRO A 188 3.56 -19.12 -14.06
C PRO A 188 2.79 -19.42 -12.77
N LEU A 189 1.97 -18.46 -12.31
CA LEU A 189 1.03 -18.69 -11.21
C LEU A 189 -0.11 -19.56 -11.71
N GLU A 190 0.07 -20.88 -11.69
CA GLU A 190 -0.93 -21.82 -12.19
C GLU A 190 -2.02 -22.13 -11.14
N ASN A 191 -1.73 -22.02 -9.83
CA ASN A 191 -2.72 -22.23 -8.77
C ASN A 191 -2.58 -21.26 -7.58
N LEU A 192 -3.71 -20.82 -7.01
CA LEU A 192 -3.75 -20.10 -5.73
C LEU A 192 -3.15 -20.93 -4.56
N ALA A 193 -3.14 -22.26 -4.66
CA ALA A 193 -2.55 -23.16 -3.66
C ALA A 193 -1.02 -23.05 -3.57
N ASP A 194 -0.35 -22.62 -4.66
CA ASP A 194 1.10 -22.38 -4.65
C ASP A 194 1.48 -21.13 -3.86
N LEU A 195 0.49 -20.28 -3.53
CA LEU A 195 0.64 -19.15 -2.60
C LEU A 195 0.72 -19.62 -1.14
N GLN A 196 0.30 -20.86 -0.84
CA GLN A 196 0.29 -21.48 0.49
C GLN A 196 1.31 -22.62 0.66
N GLY A 197 2.16 -22.88 -0.34
CA GLY A 197 3.07 -24.04 -0.43
C GLY A 197 4.24 -24.06 0.54
N GLY A 198 3.97 -24.15 1.84
CA GLY A 198 4.85 -24.83 2.80
C GLY A 198 4.58 -26.33 2.75
N GLY A 199 5.60 -27.14 2.47
CA GLY A 199 5.49 -28.60 2.32
C GLY A 199 4.97 -29.36 3.56
N PRO A 200 4.84 -30.71 3.47
CA PRO A 200 4.13 -31.55 4.44
C PRO A 200 4.79 -31.71 5.82
N ASN A 201 5.73 -30.85 6.20
CA ASN A 201 6.24 -30.75 7.57
C ASN A 201 5.98 -29.33 8.09
N GLY A 202 4.85 -29.20 8.78
CA GLY A 202 4.45 -27.97 9.45
C GLY A 202 5.47 -27.50 10.47
N SER A 203 6.18 -26.45 10.13
CA SER A 203 6.53 -25.36 11.02
C SER A 203 6.80 -24.15 10.16
N ALA A 204 5.80 -23.28 10.02
CA ALA A 204 5.99 -21.98 9.40
C ALA A 204 7.03 -21.22 10.21
N PRO A 205 8.19 -20.81 9.65
CA PRO A 205 8.86 -19.68 10.23
C PRO A 205 7.99 -18.47 9.89
N GLN A 206 7.19 -18.02 10.86
CA GLN A 206 6.75 -16.64 10.93
C GLN A 206 8.00 -15.75 11.00
N ARG A 207 8.61 -15.48 9.85
CA ARG A 207 9.50 -14.34 9.71
C ARG A 207 8.63 -13.21 9.21
N ALA A 208 8.30 -12.33 10.15
CA ALA A 208 7.86 -10.98 9.86
C ALA A 208 8.72 -10.41 8.73
N PHE A 209 8.06 -9.77 7.76
CA PHE A 209 8.73 -8.88 6.82
C PHE A 209 9.70 -7.97 7.61
N PRO A 210 11.01 -7.97 7.35
CA PRO A 210 11.95 -7.27 8.21
C PRO A 210 11.85 -5.76 7.95
N GLY A 211 10.96 -5.10 8.68
CA GLY A 211 11.26 -3.80 9.26
C GLY A 211 12.19 -4.06 10.44
N GLU A 212 13.38 -3.46 10.42
CA GLU A 212 14.50 -3.62 11.35
C GLU A 212 15.42 -4.84 11.09
N ILE A 213 16.51 -4.60 10.34
CA ILE A 213 17.65 -5.52 10.23
C ILE A 213 18.76 -5.03 11.18
N PRO A 214 19.29 -5.86 12.09
CA PRO A 214 20.46 -5.51 12.90
C PRO A 214 21.72 -5.45 12.04
N ALA A 215 22.55 -4.44 12.32
CA ALA A 215 23.80 -4.17 11.63
C ALA A 215 24.70 -5.42 11.56
N ARG A 216 24.99 -5.89 10.33
CA ARG A 216 25.94 -6.98 10.10
C ARG A 216 27.32 -6.40 9.78
N THR A 217 28.28 -6.74 10.64
CA THR A 217 29.71 -6.48 10.54
C THR A 217 30.40 -7.57 9.72
N GLY A 218 31.17 -7.20 8.69
CA GLY A 218 32.16 -8.09 8.06
C GLY A 218 32.33 -7.91 6.54
N PRO A 219 33.56 -8.01 5.98
CA PRO A 219 33.95 -7.27 4.79
C PRO A 219 33.86 -8.10 3.49
N GLY A 220 33.31 -7.48 2.45
CA GLY A 220 33.30 -8.00 1.09
C GLY A 220 33.14 -6.84 0.11
N GLU A 221 34.19 -6.05 -0.06
CA GLU A 221 34.23 -4.93 -1.01
C GLU A 221 34.08 -5.42 -2.45
N ARG A 222 32.93 -5.12 -3.07
CA ARG A 222 32.85 -4.93 -4.51
C ARG A 222 32.41 -3.49 -4.74
N SER A 223 33.23 -2.74 -5.48
CA SER A 223 33.08 -1.31 -5.70
C SER A 223 31.77 -0.99 -6.41
N THR A 224 30.82 -0.46 -5.65
CA THR A 224 29.67 0.26 -6.17
C THR A 224 30.17 1.58 -6.78
N PRO A 225 29.52 2.10 -7.84
CA PRO A 225 29.75 3.47 -8.28
C PRO A 225 29.45 4.41 -7.10
N PRO A 226 30.28 5.45 -6.89
CA PRO A 226 30.12 6.32 -5.74
C PRO A 226 28.73 6.94 -5.73
N PRO A 227 28.07 7.05 -4.57
CA PRO A 227 26.77 7.68 -4.48
C PRO A 227 26.84 9.11 -5.03
N PRO A 228 25.76 9.60 -5.67
CA PRO A 228 25.73 10.94 -6.21
C PRO A 228 26.08 11.96 -5.13
N GLY A 229 26.88 12.96 -5.51
CA GLY A 229 27.37 13.99 -4.60
C GLY A 229 26.21 14.63 -3.83
N ARG A 230 26.47 15.08 -2.60
CA ARG A 230 25.45 15.62 -1.68
C ARG A 230 24.52 16.69 -2.30
N ASN A 231 25.01 17.43 -3.31
CA ASN A 231 24.25 18.45 -4.04
C ASN A 231 23.85 18.07 -5.48
N GLU A 232 24.18 16.88 -5.96
CA GLU A 232 23.80 16.36 -7.27
C GLU A 232 22.32 15.91 -7.28
N PRO A 233 21.67 15.82 -8.44
CA PRO A 233 20.34 15.22 -8.56
C PRO A 233 20.32 13.82 -7.94
N CYS A 234 19.30 13.49 -7.14
CA CYS A 234 19.21 12.13 -6.60
C CYS A 234 19.02 11.13 -7.74
N SER A 235 19.72 9.99 -7.63
CA SER A 235 19.58 8.83 -8.53
C SER A 235 18.15 8.26 -8.60
N CYS A 236 17.25 8.62 -7.69
CA CYS A 236 15.83 8.25 -7.76
C CYS A 236 15.02 9.02 -8.83
N GLY A 237 15.63 9.97 -9.55
CA GLY A 237 14.95 10.73 -10.60
C GLY A 237 14.02 11.84 -10.10
N SER A 238 14.01 12.15 -8.80
CA SER A 238 13.14 13.20 -8.23
C SER A 238 13.49 14.64 -8.64
N GLY A 239 14.62 14.84 -9.34
CA GLY A 239 15.19 16.16 -9.63
C GLY A 239 15.67 16.94 -8.39
N ARG A 240 15.49 16.41 -7.17
CA ARG A 240 15.93 17.04 -5.92
C ARG A 240 17.39 16.69 -5.61
N LYS A 241 18.08 17.57 -4.89
CA LYS A 241 19.45 17.33 -4.41
C LYS A 241 19.49 16.07 -3.54
N SER A 242 20.51 15.22 -3.71
CA SER A 242 20.72 13.96 -2.97
C SER A 242 20.49 14.12 -1.46
N LYS A 243 21.06 15.16 -0.83
CA LYS A 243 20.89 15.46 0.62
C LYS A 243 19.47 15.78 1.10
N LYS A 244 18.58 16.17 0.19
CA LYS A 244 17.18 16.50 0.47
C LYS A 244 16.22 15.41 -0.01
N CYS A 245 16.77 14.29 -0.48
CA CYS A 245 16.02 13.16 -1.00
C CYS A 245 16.62 11.90 -0.39
N CYS A 246 17.21 11.04 -1.20
CA CYS A 246 17.67 9.70 -0.81
C CYS A 246 18.88 9.72 0.15
N GLY A 247 19.63 10.82 0.20
CA GLY A 247 20.75 11.04 1.12
C GLY A 247 20.40 11.86 2.36
N SER A 248 19.12 12.04 2.66
CA SER A 248 18.65 12.73 3.88
C SER A 248 18.77 11.82 5.10
N PRO A 249 19.18 12.33 6.29
CA PRO A 249 19.13 11.57 7.55
C PRO A 249 17.72 11.08 7.92
N LEU A 250 16.68 11.77 7.42
CA LEU A 250 15.27 11.39 7.60
C LEU A 250 14.79 10.34 6.59
N ALA A 251 15.64 9.95 5.63
CA ALA A 251 15.33 8.98 4.57
C ALA A 251 15.99 7.62 4.78
N ARG A 252 16.71 7.44 5.90
CA ARG A 252 17.26 6.15 6.34
C ARG A 252 16.32 5.48 7.32
#